data_AF-A0A4Q8B8V0-F1
#
_entry.id   AF-A0A4Q8B8V0-F1
#
_cell.length_a   1.000
_cell.length_b   1.000
_cell.length_c   1.000
_cell.angle_alpha   90.00
_cell.angle_beta   90.00
_cell.angle_gamma   90.00
#
_symmetry.space_group_name_H-M   'P 1'
#
loop_
_entity.id
_entity.type
_entity.pdbx_description
1 polymer ?
#
loop_
_entity_poly.entity_id
_entity_poly.type
_entity_poly.pdbx_seq_one_letter_code
_entity_poly.pdbx_strand_id
1 'polypeptide(L)'
;MGSMTLSLPIDPEANRLLARSPLALLLGMVLDQQVPMEKAFSSPYVLTQRLGHEPDARELAGYAPEALVELFAQPPALHRFPKAMAARVQEVCQVLVDRYDGDPTRLWADVADGRELLRRVGELPGFGKQKAQIFVALLGKRYGVTPDGWREAAGGYGEPDARRSVADVTDPESLRQVREYKQQMKAAAKAAKG
;
A
#
# COMPACT_ATOMS: atom_id res chain seq x y z
N MET A 1 19.51 12.51 -8.52
CA MET A 1 18.72 13.00 -7.35
C MET A 1 18.19 11.77 -6.66
N GLY A 2 18.64 11.50 -5.42
CA GLY A 2 18.35 10.24 -4.73
C GLY A 2 16.85 10.04 -4.59
N SER A 3 16.36 8.87 -5.01
CA SER A 3 14.98 8.46 -4.76
C SER A 3 14.75 8.51 -3.25
N MET A 4 14.01 9.50 -2.76
CA MET A 4 13.61 9.53 -1.35
C MET A 4 12.51 8.49 -1.18
N THR A 5 12.90 7.34 -0.65
CA THR A 5 11.98 6.28 -0.25
C THR A 5 10.98 6.80 0.78
N LEU A 6 9.76 6.26 0.77
CA LEU A 6 8.69 6.64 1.69
C LEU A 6 9.19 6.71 3.14
N SER A 7 8.88 7.82 3.82
CA SER A 7 9.20 8.01 5.24
C SER A 7 7.97 8.54 5.98
N LEU A 8 7.49 7.77 6.94
CA LEU A 8 6.34 8.10 7.78
C LEU A 8 6.80 8.27 9.24
N PRO A 9 6.05 9.01 10.08
CA PRO A 9 6.32 9.10 11.52
C PRO A 9 5.89 7.82 12.25
N ILE A 10 6.58 6.73 11.92
CA ILE A 10 6.42 5.37 12.47
C ILE A 10 7.80 4.88 12.94
N ASP A 11 7.84 3.67 13.50
CA ASP A 11 9.09 3.01 13.88
C ASP A 11 10.11 3.04 12.71
N PRO A 12 11.37 3.45 12.94
CA PRO A 12 12.40 3.45 11.91
C PRO A 12 12.60 2.10 11.21
N GLU A 13 12.46 0.97 11.91
CA GLU A 13 12.52 -0.36 11.29
C GLU A 13 11.34 -0.62 10.37
N ALA A 14 10.16 -0.10 10.68
CA ALA A 14 9.02 -0.17 9.78
C ALA A 14 9.29 0.61 8.49
N ASN A 15 9.86 1.81 8.57
CA ASN A 15 10.30 2.56 7.38
C ASN A 15 11.38 1.79 6.58
N ARG A 16 12.37 1.17 7.25
CA ARG A 16 13.38 0.34 6.58
C ARG A 16 12.78 -0.88 5.91
N LEU A 17 11.75 -1.50 6.50
CA LEU A 17 11.05 -2.63 5.91
C LEU A 17 10.29 -2.19 4.65
N LEU A 18 9.53 -1.10 4.72
CA LEU A 18 8.81 -0.52 3.56
C LEU A 18 9.76 -0.12 2.44
N ALA A 19 11.01 0.24 2.76
CA ALA A 19 12.01 0.61 1.77
C ALA A 19 12.57 -0.60 1.00
N ARG A 20 12.72 -1.76 1.65
CA ARG A 20 13.39 -2.94 1.07
C ARG A 20 12.44 -4.04 0.60
N SER A 21 11.22 -4.11 1.16
CA SER A 21 10.29 -5.22 0.94
C SER A 21 9.10 -4.79 0.07
N PRO A 22 9.06 -5.20 -1.22
CA PRO A 22 7.92 -4.98 -2.11
C PRO A 22 6.60 -5.51 -1.54
N LEU A 23 6.65 -6.66 -0.84
CA LEU A 23 5.46 -7.22 -0.21
C LEU A 23 4.99 -6.34 0.94
N ALA A 24 5.88 -5.91 1.84
CA ALA A 24 5.49 -5.04 2.95
C ALA A 24 4.86 -3.73 2.47
N LEU A 25 5.41 -3.13 1.40
CA LEU A 25 4.84 -1.94 0.77
C LEU A 25 3.41 -2.19 0.25
N LEU A 26 3.22 -3.30 -0.48
CA LEU A 26 1.92 -3.68 -1.01
C LEU A 26 0.91 -3.95 0.11
N LEU A 27 1.31 -4.68 1.16
CA LEU A 27 0.47 -4.94 2.33
C LEU A 27 0.08 -3.65 3.06
N GLY A 28 1.01 -2.70 3.21
CA GLY A 28 0.71 -1.37 3.75
C GLY A 28 -0.41 -0.67 2.94
N MET A 29 -0.38 -0.77 1.62
CA MET A 29 -1.41 -0.21 0.75
C MET A 29 -2.75 -0.95 0.82
N VAL A 30 -2.73 -2.29 0.95
CA VAL A 30 -3.93 -3.10 1.20
C VAL A 30 -4.61 -2.63 2.48
N LEU A 31 -3.82 -2.43 3.53
CA LEU A 31 -4.26 -2.04 4.88
C LEU A 31 -4.60 -0.57 5.03
N ASP A 32 -4.22 0.32 4.09
CA ASP A 32 -4.61 1.73 4.07
C ASP A 32 -6.08 1.88 3.67
N GLN A 33 -6.94 1.45 4.58
CA GLN A 33 -8.37 1.59 4.46
C GLN A 33 -8.95 1.86 5.83
N GLN A 34 -9.57 3.03 5.96
CA GLN A 34 -10.34 3.35 7.16
C GLN A 34 -9.48 3.38 8.46
N VAL A 35 -8.15 3.47 8.35
CA VAL A 35 -7.22 3.69 9.47
C VAL A 35 -6.26 4.83 9.10
N PRO A 36 -5.52 5.42 10.06
CA PRO A 36 -4.41 6.31 9.73
C PRO A 36 -3.36 5.60 8.89
N MET A 37 -2.71 6.32 7.97
CA MET A 37 -1.67 5.71 7.11
C MET A 37 -0.52 5.14 7.93
N GLU A 38 -0.17 5.79 9.03
CA GLU A 38 0.86 5.34 9.97
C GLU A 38 0.52 3.96 10.52
N LYS A 39 -0.77 3.69 10.83
CA LYS A 39 -1.21 2.38 11.30
C LYS A 39 -1.14 1.35 10.18
N ALA A 40 -1.62 1.69 8.99
CA ALA A 40 -1.59 0.79 7.84
C ALA A 40 -0.15 0.38 7.47
N PHE A 41 0.74 1.35 7.33
CA PHE A 41 2.12 1.15 6.87
C PHE A 41 3.08 0.65 7.95
N SER A 42 2.74 0.77 9.25
CA SER A 42 3.48 0.08 10.33
C SER A 42 3.07 -1.39 10.52
N SER A 43 1.88 -1.78 10.07
CA SER A 43 1.34 -3.13 10.31
C SER A 43 2.16 -4.27 9.68
N PRO A 44 2.75 -4.14 8.48
CA PRO A 44 3.66 -5.16 7.94
C PRO A 44 4.86 -5.46 8.85
N TYR A 45 5.39 -4.44 9.52
CA TYR A 45 6.49 -4.62 10.48
C TYR A 45 6.01 -5.36 11.74
N VAL A 46 4.84 -5.01 12.27
CA VAL A 46 4.28 -5.74 13.43
C VAL A 46 3.94 -7.19 13.06
N LEU A 47 3.51 -7.46 11.82
CA LEU A 47 3.32 -8.82 11.32
C LEU A 47 4.65 -9.60 11.30
N THR A 48 5.72 -8.98 10.80
CA THR A 48 7.09 -9.55 10.82
C THR A 48 7.51 -9.91 12.25
N GLN A 49 7.26 -9.02 13.21
CA GLN A 49 7.57 -9.28 14.62
C GLN A 49 6.79 -10.47 15.21
N ARG A 50 5.54 -10.67 14.80
CA ARG A 50 4.70 -11.79 15.27
C ARG A 50 5.13 -13.12 14.69
N LEU A 51 5.53 -13.13 13.42
CA LEU A 51 6.01 -14.32 12.72
C LEU A 51 7.44 -14.69 13.14
N GLY A 52 8.26 -13.69 13.51
CA GLY A 52 9.68 -13.86 13.81
C GLY A 52 10.59 -13.71 12.59
N HIS A 53 10.01 -13.49 11.41
CA HIS A 53 10.71 -13.29 10.13
C HIS A 53 9.88 -12.42 9.18
N GLU A 54 10.49 -11.94 8.09
CA GLU A 54 9.76 -11.27 7.00
C GLU A 54 8.97 -12.31 6.21
N PRO A 55 7.63 -12.25 6.19
CA PRO A 55 6.85 -13.22 5.43
C PRO A 55 7.04 -13.04 3.92
N ASP A 56 6.88 -14.12 3.17
CA ASP A 56 6.70 -14.08 1.72
C ASP A 56 5.22 -14.28 1.32
N ALA A 57 4.92 -14.07 0.03
CA ALA A 57 3.56 -14.20 -0.47
C ALA A 57 3.04 -15.65 -0.43
N ARG A 58 3.91 -16.67 -0.55
CA ARG A 58 3.51 -18.08 -0.53
C ARG A 58 3.11 -18.50 0.88
N GLU A 59 3.87 -18.07 1.89
CA GLU A 59 3.55 -18.29 3.29
C GLU A 59 2.18 -17.69 3.64
N LEU A 60 1.96 -16.41 3.32
CA LEU A 60 0.68 -15.75 3.63
C LEU A 60 -0.49 -16.30 2.81
N ALA A 61 -0.27 -16.68 1.55
CA ALA A 61 -1.29 -17.31 0.71
C ALA A 61 -1.71 -18.69 1.26
N GLY A 62 -0.74 -19.49 1.72
CA GLY A 62 -0.93 -20.84 2.24
C GLY A 62 -1.28 -20.93 3.73
N TYR A 63 -1.31 -19.81 4.45
CA TYR A 63 -1.64 -19.78 5.87
C TYR A 63 -3.08 -20.29 6.13
N ALA A 64 -3.30 -21.01 7.22
CA ALA A 64 -4.67 -21.37 7.62
C ALA A 64 -5.47 -20.08 7.89
N PRO A 65 -6.64 -19.86 7.24
CA PRO A 65 -7.34 -18.57 7.32
C PRO A 65 -7.60 -18.10 8.74
N GLU A 66 -8.05 -19.00 9.62
CA GLU A 66 -8.35 -18.72 11.02
C GLU A 66 -7.09 -18.31 11.79
N ALA A 67 -5.97 -18.99 11.58
CA ALA A 67 -4.70 -18.68 12.23
C ALA A 67 -4.13 -17.33 11.76
N LEU A 68 -4.32 -16.96 10.48
CA LEU A 68 -3.92 -15.64 9.99
C LEU A 68 -4.79 -14.53 10.61
N VAL A 69 -6.09 -14.79 10.78
CA VAL A 69 -6.98 -13.87 11.50
C VAL A 69 -6.54 -13.68 12.95
N GLU A 70 -6.15 -14.76 13.65
CA GLU A 70 -5.60 -14.68 15.01
C GLU A 70 -4.33 -13.82 15.04
N LEU A 71 -3.39 -14.04 14.12
CA LEU A 71 -2.20 -13.19 13.98
C LEU A 71 -2.54 -11.73 13.78
N PHE A 72 -3.56 -11.40 12.97
CA PHE A 72 -3.99 -10.01 12.77
C PHE A 72 -4.69 -9.41 13.98
N ALA A 73 -5.41 -10.23 14.76
CA ALA A 73 -6.22 -9.82 15.89
C ALA A 73 -5.44 -9.67 17.20
N GLN A 74 -4.26 -10.28 17.33
CA GLN A 74 -3.41 -10.16 18.53
C GLN A 74 -3.24 -8.68 18.96
N PRO A 75 -3.50 -8.33 20.24
CA PRO A 75 -3.35 -6.96 20.73
C PRO A 75 -1.90 -6.46 20.70
N PRO A 76 -1.64 -5.21 20.25
CA PRO A 76 -2.58 -4.33 19.57
C PRO A 76 -2.86 -4.82 18.14
N ALA A 77 -4.13 -4.95 17.75
CA ALA A 77 -4.50 -5.52 16.45
C ALA A 77 -3.84 -4.80 15.26
N LEU A 78 -3.47 -5.52 14.20
CA LEU A 78 -2.87 -4.94 12.98
C LEU A 78 -3.85 -3.99 12.28
N HIS A 79 -5.14 -4.27 12.37
CA HIS A 79 -6.17 -3.41 11.79
C HIS A 79 -7.39 -3.35 12.70
N ARG A 80 -8.21 -2.29 12.57
CA ARG A 80 -9.50 -2.20 13.25
C ARG A 80 -10.56 -3.20 12.75
N PHE A 81 -10.24 -3.91 11.67
CA PHE A 81 -11.07 -4.94 11.03
C PHE A 81 -10.19 -6.17 10.76
N PRO A 82 -9.66 -6.84 11.79
CA PRO A 82 -8.59 -7.82 11.64
C PRO A 82 -9.01 -9.00 10.76
N LYS A 83 -10.22 -9.54 10.95
CA LYS A 83 -10.75 -10.64 10.13
C LYS A 83 -10.79 -10.30 8.63
N ALA A 84 -11.41 -9.16 8.30
CA ALA A 84 -11.57 -8.74 6.91
C ALA A 84 -10.24 -8.43 6.23
N MET A 85 -9.30 -7.83 6.97
CA MET A 85 -7.99 -7.44 6.42
C MET A 85 -7.01 -8.61 6.34
N ALA A 86 -7.07 -9.58 7.25
CA ALA A 86 -6.32 -10.84 7.13
C ALA A 86 -6.73 -11.58 5.85
N ALA A 87 -8.04 -11.78 5.65
CA ALA A 87 -8.57 -12.40 4.45
C ALA A 87 -8.15 -11.63 3.18
N ARG A 88 -8.26 -10.30 3.19
CA ARG A 88 -7.86 -9.46 2.05
C ARG A 88 -6.37 -9.56 1.72
N VAL A 89 -5.52 -9.59 2.74
CA VAL A 89 -4.07 -9.77 2.55
C VAL A 89 -3.78 -11.14 1.96
N GLN A 90 -4.42 -12.20 2.47
CA GLN A 90 -4.30 -13.55 1.94
C GLN A 90 -4.75 -13.64 0.47
N GLU A 91 -5.90 -13.05 0.12
CA GLU A 91 -6.41 -13.00 -1.26
C GLU A 91 -5.41 -12.32 -2.22
N VAL A 92 -4.79 -11.21 -1.80
CA VAL A 92 -3.75 -10.53 -2.59
C VAL A 92 -2.53 -11.44 -2.76
N CYS A 93 -2.09 -12.09 -1.69
CA CYS A 93 -0.95 -13.01 -1.75
C CYS A 93 -1.23 -14.23 -2.65
N GLN A 94 -2.46 -14.75 -2.66
CA GLN A 94 -2.87 -15.81 -3.58
C GLN A 94 -2.77 -15.36 -5.05
N VAL A 95 -3.26 -14.15 -5.38
CA VAL A 95 -3.08 -13.60 -6.74
C VAL A 95 -1.61 -13.42 -7.11
N LEU A 96 -0.76 -13.02 -6.15
CA LEU A 96 0.68 -12.94 -6.37
C LEU A 96 1.28 -14.31 -6.67
N VAL A 97 0.91 -15.35 -5.93
CA VAL A 97 1.39 -16.72 -6.20
C VAL A 97 0.92 -17.21 -7.57
N ASP A 98 -0.37 -17.06 -7.87
CA ASP A 98 -1.00 -17.63 -9.06
C ASP A 98 -0.53 -16.96 -10.36
N ARG A 99 -0.32 -15.64 -10.34
CA ARG A 99 -0.05 -14.85 -11.56
C ARG A 99 1.36 -14.27 -11.64
N TYR A 100 2.02 -14.14 -10.50
CA TYR A 100 3.28 -13.42 -10.35
C TYR A 100 4.34 -14.23 -9.61
N ASP A 101 4.16 -15.56 -9.51
CA ASP A 101 5.14 -16.49 -8.94
C ASP A 101 5.54 -16.15 -7.49
N GLY A 102 4.62 -15.50 -6.76
CA GLY A 102 4.81 -15.04 -5.38
C GLY A 102 5.68 -13.78 -5.24
N ASP A 103 6.11 -13.17 -6.35
CA ASP A 103 6.98 -11.99 -6.36
C ASP A 103 6.17 -10.72 -6.69
N PRO A 104 5.94 -9.82 -5.71
CA PRO A 104 5.24 -8.55 -5.95
C PRO A 104 5.89 -7.67 -7.01
N THR A 105 7.21 -7.77 -7.23
CA THR A 105 7.90 -6.91 -8.21
C THR A 105 7.46 -7.18 -9.64
N ARG A 106 6.98 -8.40 -9.93
CA ARG A 106 6.41 -8.76 -11.24
C ARG A 106 5.08 -8.07 -11.55
N LEU A 107 4.48 -7.37 -10.59
CA LEU A 107 3.38 -6.44 -10.89
C LEU A 107 3.83 -5.28 -11.78
N TRP A 108 5.11 -4.89 -11.70
CA TRP A 108 5.62 -3.68 -12.36
C TRP A 108 6.95 -3.83 -13.11
N ALA A 109 7.67 -4.94 -12.99
CA ALA A 109 8.99 -5.11 -13.60
C ALA A 109 8.94 -5.22 -15.14
N ASP A 110 7.89 -5.81 -15.71
CA ASP A 110 7.75 -6.18 -17.13
C ASP A 110 6.55 -5.50 -17.81
N VAL A 111 6.00 -4.46 -17.19
CA VAL A 111 4.85 -3.73 -17.76
C VAL A 111 5.27 -2.91 -18.98
N ALA A 112 4.44 -2.91 -20.02
CA ALA A 112 4.70 -2.14 -21.23
C ALA A 112 4.53 -0.63 -21.02
N ASP A 113 3.54 -0.23 -20.22
CA ASP A 113 3.22 1.17 -19.94
C ASP A 113 2.51 1.33 -18.58
N GLY A 114 2.27 2.58 -18.19
CA GLY A 114 1.55 2.93 -16.97
C GLY A 114 0.10 2.43 -16.93
N ARG A 115 -0.56 2.26 -18.10
CA ARG A 115 -1.94 1.74 -18.16
C ARG A 115 -1.97 0.27 -17.79
N GLU A 116 -1.01 -0.50 -18.29
CA GLU A 116 -0.84 -1.91 -17.94
C GLU A 116 -0.51 -2.06 -16.45
N LEU A 117 0.40 -1.22 -15.93
CA LEU A 117 0.68 -1.19 -14.48
C LEU A 117 -0.58 -0.91 -13.66
N LEU A 118 -1.35 0.12 -14.03
CA LEU A 118 -2.60 0.45 -13.34
C LEU A 118 -3.61 -0.68 -13.41
N ARG A 119 -3.73 -1.36 -14.57
CA ARG A 119 -4.62 -2.51 -14.76
C ARG A 119 -4.21 -3.66 -13.83
N ARG A 120 -2.94 -4.08 -13.84
CA ARG A 120 -2.42 -5.16 -12.99
C ARG A 120 -2.65 -4.88 -11.50
N VAL A 121 -2.36 -3.65 -11.06
CA VAL A 121 -2.60 -3.22 -9.67
C VAL A 121 -4.10 -3.20 -9.35
N GLY A 122 -4.93 -2.70 -10.27
CA GLY A 122 -6.39 -2.62 -10.08
C GLY A 122 -7.11 -3.97 -10.05
N GLU A 123 -6.47 -5.03 -10.57
CA GLU A 123 -6.98 -6.40 -10.49
C GLU A 123 -6.71 -7.09 -9.15
N LEU A 124 -5.87 -6.48 -8.30
CA LEU A 124 -5.63 -7.02 -6.96
C LEU A 124 -6.86 -6.85 -6.06
N PRO A 125 -7.20 -7.87 -5.26
CA PRO A 125 -8.29 -7.78 -4.29
C PRO A 125 -8.17 -6.53 -3.41
N GLY A 126 -9.23 -5.73 -3.37
CA GLY A 126 -9.28 -4.50 -2.58
C GLY A 126 -8.66 -3.25 -3.21
N PHE A 127 -8.13 -3.33 -4.43
CA PHE A 127 -7.63 -2.17 -5.18
C PHE A 127 -8.72 -1.59 -6.10
N GLY A 128 -9.58 -0.75 -5.54
CA GLY A 128 -10.43 0.11 -6.37
C GLY A 128 -9.59 1.14 -7.16
N LYS A 129 -10.18 1.74 -8.22
CA LYS A 129 -9.51 2.71 -9.12
C LYS A 129 -8.63 3.72 -8.39
N GLN A 130 -9.17 4.40 -7.37
CA GLN A 130 -8.42 5.41 -6.62
C GLN A 130 -7.20 4.82 -5.90
N LYS A 131 -7.36 3.65 -5.25
CA LYS A 131 -6.28 2.98 -4.53
C LYS A 131 -5.18 2.53 -5.49
N ALA A 132 -5.56 1.97 -6.64
CA ALA A 132 -4.63 1.59 -7.68
C ALA A 132 -3.83 2.79 -8.18
N GLN A 133 -4.48 3.92 -8.47
CA GLN A 133 -3.82 5.15 -8.89
C GLN A 133 -2.84 5.70 -7.85
N ILE A 134 -3.21 5.67 -6.56
CA ILE A 134 -2.31 6.07 -5.46
C ILE A 134 -1.09 5.15 -5.40
N PHE A 135 -1.28 3.83 -5.58
CA PHE A 135 -0.17 2.89 -5.55
C PHE A 135 0.77 3.06 -6.74
N VAL A 136 0.25 3.28 -7.95
CA VAL A 136 1.05 3.65 -9.13
C VAL A 136 1.84 4.94 -8.87
N ALA A 137 1.21 5.96 -8.27
CA ALA A 137 1.91 7.18 -7.89
C ALA A 137 3.02 6.93 -6.86
N LEU A 138 2.77 6.09 -5.86
CA LEU A 138 3.73 5.74 -4.82
C LEU A 138 4.95 5.04 -5.42
N LEU A 139 4.71 4.05 -6.27
CA LEU A 139 5.74 3.30 -7.00
C LEU A 139 6.61 4.25 -7.85
N GLY A 140 6.01 5.14 -8.64
CA GLY A 140 6.75 6.08 -9.49
C GLY A 140 7.49 7.18 -8.73
N LYS A 141 6.86 7.77 -7.71
CA LYS A 141 7.45 8.90 -6.96
C LYS A 141 8.52 8.49 -5.94
N ARG A 142 8.41 7.28 -5.36
CA ARG A 142 9.25 6.85 -4.22
C ARG A 142 10.12 5.64 -4.49
N TYR A 143 9.74 4.81 -5.46
CA TYR A 143 10.41 3.53 -5.73
C TYR A 143 11.00 3.44 -7.14
N GLY A 144 10.97 4.52 -7.92
CA GLY A 144 11.61 4.59 -9.24
C GLY A 144 10.93 3.77 -10.34
N VAL A 145 9.75 3.20 -10.07
CA VAL A 145 8.97 2.42 -11.05
C VAL A 145 8.27 3.38 -12.01
N THR A 146 8.92 3.65 -13.14
CA THR A 146 8.55 4.75 -14.03
C THR A 146 8.31 4.31 -15.49
N PRO A 147 7.44 3.31 -15.75
CA PRO A 147 7.09 2.94 -17.13
C PRO A 147 6.41 4.12 -17.85
N ASP A 148 6.51 4.15 -19.17
CA ASP A 148 5.94 5.23 -19.98
C ASP A 148 4.45 5.46 -19.65
N GLY A 149 4.05 6.71 -19.41
CA GLY A 149 2.66 7.04 -19.08
C GLY A 149 2.22 6.76 -17.63
N TRP A 150 3.14 6.44 -16.70
CA TRP A 150 2.76 6.12 -15.30
C TRP A 150 2.07 7.28 -14.57
N ARG A 151 2.42 8.55 -14.88
CA ARG A 151 1.81 9.72 -14.23
C ARG A 151 0.36 9.89 -14.66
N GLU A 152 0.10 9.73 -15.95
CA GLU A 152 -1.22 9.77 -16.57
C GLU A 152 -2.10 8.66 -16.02
N ALA A 153 -1.54 7.45 -15.90
CA ALA A 153 -2.23 6.32 -15.28
C ALA A 153 -2.58 6.57 -13.81
N ALA A 154 -1.66 7.15 -13.04
CA ALA A 154 -1.90 7.60 -11.67
C ALA A 154 -2.91 8.77 -11.56
N GLY A 155 -3.32 9.37 -12.69
CA GLY A 155 -4.23 10.51 -12.72
C GLY A 155 -3.71 11.68 -11.88
N GLY A 156 -4.60 12.33 -11.13
CA GLY A 156 -4.22 13.47 -10.28
C GLY A 156 -3.22 13.14 -9.15
N TYR A 157 -2.95 11.86 -8.87
CA TYR A 157 -1.90 11.45 -7.95
C TYR A 157 -0.51 11.44 -8.59
N GLY A 158 -0.43 11.38 -9.93
CA GLY A 158 0.81 11.42 -10.70
C GLY A 158 1.41 12.82 -10.89
N GLU A 159 0.63 13.89 -10.62
CA GLU A 159 1.08 15.27 -10.73
C GLU A 159 2.33 15.53 -9.85
N PRO A 160 3.38 16.20 -10.35
CA PRO A 160 4.64 16.42 -9.60
C PRO A 160 4.43 17.10 -8.24
N ASP A 161 3.56 18.11 -8.20
CA ASP A 161 3.31 18.94 -7.02
C ASP A 161 2.10 18.46 -6.19
N ALA A 162 1.58 17.25 -6.47
CA ALA A 162 0.48 16.71 -5.70
C ALA A 162 0.83 16.61 -4.20
N ARG A 163 -0.19 16.86 -3.38
CA ARG A 163 -0.21 16.67 -1.92
C ARG A 163 -1.50 15.96 -1.52
N ARG A 164 -1.78 14.82 -2.18
CA ARG A 164 -3.09 14.16 -2.15
C ARG A 164 -3.07 12.80 -1.45
N SER A 165 -1.92 12.14 -1.36
CA SER A 165 -1.82 10.76 -0.91
C SER A 165 -0.49 10.42 -0.22
N VAL A 166 -0.35 9.18 0.25
CA VAL A 166 0.90 8.68 0.83
C VAL A 166 2.09 8.78 -0.14
N ALA A 167 1.84 8.73 -1.45
CA ALA A 167 2.85 8.94 -2.48
C ALA A 167 3.51 10.32 -2.39
N ASP A 168 2.86 11.29 -1.75
CA ASP A 168 3.30 12.68 -1.68
C ASP A 168 4.02 13.02 -0.37
N VAL A 169 4.15 12.06 0.56
CA VAL A 169 4.78 12.28 1.87
C VAL A 169 6.30 12.09 1.77
N THR A 170 7.04 13.18 2.01
CA THR A 170 8.52 13.24 2.08
C THR A 170 9.05 13.67 3.43
N ASP A 171 8.22 14.36 4.21
CA ASP A 171 8.60 15.09 5.41
C ASP A 171 7.34 15.41 6.24
N PRO A 172 7.48 15.95 7.46
CA PRO A 172 6.34 16.29 8.29
C PRO A 172 5.37 17.33 7.68
N GLU A 173 5.86 18.22 6.81
CA GLU A 173 5.04 19.26 6.19
C GLU A 173 4.13 18.68 5.09
N SER A 174 4.69 17.89 4.17
CA SER A 174 3.94 17.17 3.15
C SER A 174 2.91 16.21 3.78
N LEU A 175 3.24 15.56 4.90
CA LEU A 175 2.27 14.76 5.66
C LEU A 175 1.07 15.59 6.15
N ARG A 176 1.34 16.79 6.68
CA ARG A 176 0.29 17.73 7.12
C ARG A 176 -0.60 18.12 5.93
N GLN A 177 -0.01 18.51 4.81
CA GLN A 177 -0.74 18.89 3.59
C GLN A 177 -1.62 17.75 3.05
N VAL A 178 -1.10 16.51 3.03
CA VAL A 178 -1.88 15.32 2.62
C VAL A 178 -3.06 15.07 3.55
N ARG A 179 -2.91 15.27 4.86
CA ARG A 179 -4.01 15.13 5.83
C ARG A 179 -5.07 16.21 5.62
N GLU A 180 -4.67 17.46 5.42
CA GLU A 180 -5.56 18.58 5.11
C GLU A 180 -6.36 18.30 3.84
N TYR A 181 -5.71 17.85 2.77
CA TYR A 181 -6.39 17.46 1.53
C TYR A 181 -7.42 16.34 1.76
N LYS A 182 -7.04 15.25 2.45
CA LYS A 182 -7.96 14.15 2.78
C LYS A 182 -9.17 14.64 3.61
N GLN A 183 -8.96 15.57 4.53
CA GLN A 183 -10.04 16.16 5.34
C GLN A 183 -10.99 17.02 4.48
N GLN A 184 -10.45 17.87 3.60
CA GLN A 184 -11.24 18.69 2.68
C GLN A 184 -12.08 17.83 1.74
N MET A 185 -11.50 16.80 1.13
CA MET A 185 -12.24 15.87 0.26
C MET A 185 -13.35 15.13 0.99
N LYS A 186 -13.11 14.71 2.24
CA LYS A 186 -14.13 14.07 3.08
C LYS A 186 -15.26 15.04 3.42
N ALA A 187 -14.95 16.31 3.69
CA ALA A 187 -15.95 17.34 3.95
C ALA A 187 -16.81 17.62 2.70
N ALA A 188 -16.16 17.79 1.53
CA ALA A 188 -16.85 17.98 0.25
C ALA A 188 -17.77 16.79 -0.10
N ALA A 189 -17.31 15.56 0.11
CA ALA A 189 -18.11 14.36 -0.14
C ALA A 189 -19.30 14.21 0.82
N LYS A 190 -19.21 14.77 2.04
CA LYS A 190 -20.36 14.85 2.96
C LYS A 190 -21.35 15.92 2.51
N ALA A 191 -20.86 17.09 2.12
CA ALA A 191 -21.70 18.19 1.63
C ALA A 191 -22.45 17.85 0.34
N ALA A 192 -21.86 17.05 -0.55
CA ALA A 192 -22.54 16.59 -1.78
C ALA A 192 -23.61 15.50 -1.53
N LYS A 193 -23.68 14.93 -0.32
CA LYS A 193 -24.65 13.88 0.06
C LYS A 193 -25.77 14.39 0.97
N GLY A 194 -25.64 15.61 1.51
CA GLY A 194 -26.65 16.27 2.33
C GLY A 194 -27.39 17.31 1.50
#